data_AF-A0A7W0VS15-F1
#
_entry.id   AF-A0A7W0VS15-F1
#
_cell.length_a   1.000
_cell.length_b   1.000
_cell.length_c   1.000
_cell.angle_alpha   90.00
_cell.angle_beta   90.00
_cell.angle_gamma   90.00
#
_symmetry.space_group_name_H-M   'P 1'
#
loop_
_entity.id
_entity.type
_entity.pdbx_description
1 polymer ?
#
loop_
_entity_poly.entity_id
_entity_poly.type
_entity_poly.pdbx_seq_one_letter_code
_entity_poly.pdbx_strand_id
1 'polypeptide(L)'
;MIPIEQYADLCALMADTGGDVNKENAIAAAHGVSPELWHASKTGYTAKMSDPNDMGRTAMAFMPLYSAAQARARGGKEPCTLEFYTKVHAEMAFMKDPMGNKMNHHLVLAQNGTHHQAWLECEGYWTPIVGAPEILGQPNPKFNPELAQKFRVLMQQESDRINGISR
;
A
#
# COMPACT_ATOMS: atom_id res chain seq x y z
N MET A 1 13.05 -6.29 -22.32
CA MET A 1 12.24 -6.10 -21.10
C MET A 1 10.86 -6.71 -21.36
N ILE A 2 10.26 -7.34 -20.36
CA ILE A 2 8.85 -7.76 -20.39
C ILE A 2 7.90 -6.56 -20.43
N PRO A 3 6.64 -6.74 -20.90
CA PRO A 3 5.58 -5.72 -20.82
C PRO A 3 5.31 -5.24 -19.40
N ILE A 4 4.80 -4.01 -19.25
CA ILE A 4 4.61 -3.37 -17.93
C ILE A 4 3.54 -4.08 -17.09
N GLU A 5 2.56 -4.69 -17.75
CA GLU A 5 1.51 -5.51 -17.16
C GLU A 5 2.09 -6.77 -16.51
N GLN A 6 2.92 -7.51 -17.27
CA GLN A 6 3.60 -8.71 -16.76
C GLN A 6 4.62 -8.35 -15.67
N TYR A 7 5.29 -7.19 -15.80
CA TYR A 7 6.17 -6.66 -14.76
C TYR A 7 5.42 -6.37 -13.46
N ALA A 8 4.25 -5.71 -13.53
CA ALA A 8 3.41 -5.44 -12.38
C ALA A 8 2.91 -6.72 -11.70
N ASP A 9 2.51 -7.74 -12.47
CA ASP A 9 2.11 -9.04 -11.93
C ASP A 9 3.25 -9.73 -11.17
N LEU A 10 4.45 -9.76 -11.76
CA LEU A 10 5.61 -10.35 -11.10
C LEU A 10 6.02 -9.59 -9.84
N CYS A 11 6.02 -8.25 -9.88
CA CYS A 11 6.28 -7.45 -8.69
C CYS A 11 5.30 -7.76 -7.55
N ALA A 12 4.02 -8.00 -7.86
CA ALA A 12 3.02 -8.31 -6.84
C ALA A 12 3.24 -9.69 -6.21
N LEU A 13 3.58 -10.69 -7.03
CA LEU A 13 3.92 -12.03 -6.56
C LEU A 13 5.20 -12.07 -5.72
N MET A 14 6.13 -11.13 -5.97
CA MET A 14 7.41 -11.05 -5.28
C MET A 14 7.39 -10.15 -4.04
N ALA A 15 6.24 -9.58 -3.66
CA ALA A 15 6.13 -8.62 -2.56
C ALA A 15 6.73 -9.16 -1.24
N ASP A 16 6.56 -10.45 -0.97
CA ASP A 16 7.03 -11.10 0.27
C ASP A 16 8.41 -11.77 0.15
N THR A 17 9.11 -11.57 -0.96
CA THR A 17 10.46 -12.18 -1.14
C THR A 17 11.52 -11.50 -0.29
N GLY A 18 11.27 -10.28 0.19
CA GLY A 18 12.26 -9.49 0.95
C GLY A 18 13.50 -9.13 0.15
N GLY A 19 13.42 -9.12 -1.19
CA GLY A 19 14.56 -8.87 -2.07
C GLY A 19 15.48 -10.09 -2.28
N ASP A 20 15.03 -11.28 -1.90
CA ASP A 20 15.75 -12.53 -2.18
C ASP A 20 15.75 -12.84 -3.68
N VAL A 21 16.87 -12.55 -4.33
CA VAL A 21 17.07 -12.69 -5.78
C VAL A 21 16.77 -14.11 -6.26
N ASN A 22 17.07 -15.15 -5.47
CA ASN A 22 16.81 -16.53 -5.87
C ASN A 22 15.32 -16.84 -5.88
N LYS A 23 14.58 -16.35 -4.87
CA LYS A 23 13.11 -16.49 -4.83
C LYS A 23 12.45 -15.70 -5.96
N GLU A 24 12.90 -14.48 -6.21
CA GLU A 24 12.41 -13.66 -7.32
C GLU A 24 12.65 -14.36 -8.67
N ASN A 25 13.85 -14.89 -8.91
CA ASN A 25 14.15 -15.61 -10.14
C ASN A 25 13.31 -16.88 -10.30
N ALA A 26 13.05 -17.61 -9.21
CA ALA A 26 12.18 -18.78 -9.22
C ALA A 26 10.72 -18.42 -9.59
N ILE A 27 10.20 -17.33 -9.02
CA ILE A 27 8.86 -16.82 -9.35
C ILE A 27 8.82 -16.35 -10.82
N ALA A 28 9.82 -15.61 -11.29
CA ALA A 28 9.90 -15.17 -12.68
C ALA A 28 9.90 -16.37 -13.66
N ALA A 29 10.71 -17.39 -13.37
CA ALA A 29 10.81 -18.59 -14.19
C ALA A 29 9.49 -19.36 -14.25
N ALA A 30 8.76 -19.48 -13.14
CA ALA A 30 7.43 -20.10 -13.09
C ALA A 30 6.39 -19.38 -13.98
N HIS A 31 6.64 -18.11 -14.31
CA HIS A 31 5.81 -17.28 -15.20
C HIS A 31 6.44 -17.07 -16.59
N GLY A 32 7.39 -17.92 -16.98
CA GLY A 32 8.00 -17.93 -18.31
C GLY A 32 9.00 -16.79 -18.56
N VAL A 33 9.48 -16.13 -17.50
CA VAL A 33 10.46 -15.04 -17.59
C VAL A 33 11.82 -15.54 -17.10
N SER A 34 12.86 -15.42 -17.94
CA SER A 34 14.21 -15.81 -17.54
C SER A 34 14.79 -14.85 -16.50
N PRO A 35 15.74 -15.29 -15.65
CA PRO A 35 16.42 -14.41 -14.69
C PRO A 35 17.05 -13.17 -15.34
N GLU A 36 17.63 -13.31 -16.52
CA GLU A 36 18.26 -12.21 -17.27
C GLU A 36 17.22 -11.20 -17.72
N LEU A 37 16.09 -11.68 -18.24
CA LEU A 37 14.99 -10.83 -18.69
C LEU A 37 14.31 -10.13 -17.51
N TRP A 38 14.15 -10.81 -16.38
CA TRP A 38 13.66 -10.23 -15.12
C TRP A 38 14.57 -9.11 -14.63
N HIS A 39 15.88 -9.37 -14.55
CA HIS A 39 16.86 -8.39 -14.10
C HIS A 39 16.91 -7.16 -15.03
N ALA A 40 16.89 -7.37 -16.35
CA ALA A 40 16.84 -6.29 -17.33
C ALA A 40 15.57 -5.44 -17.19
N SER A 41 14.43 -6.07 -16.93
CA SER A 41 13.17 -5.37 -16.69
C SER A 41 13.16 -4.55 -15.41
N LYS A 42 13.59 -5.11 -14.27
CA LYS A 42 13.72 -4.35 -13.01
C LYS A 42 14.59 -3.11 -13.22
N THR A 43 15.78 -3.31 -13.77
CA THR A 43 16.74 -2.23 -14.01
C THR A 43 16.15 -1.15 -14.91
N GLY A 44 15.51 -1.54 -16.02
CA GLY A 44 14.94 -0.60 -16.97
C GLY A 44 13.73 0.17 -16.43
N TYR A 45 12.81 -0.49 -15.72
CA TYR A 45 11.66 0.19 -15.12
C TYR A 45 12.06 1.09 -13.94
N THR A 46 12.98 0.66 -13.08
CA THR A 46 13.53 1.53 -12.01
C THR A 46 14.20 2.77 -12.58
N ALA A 47 14.99 2.63 -13.64
CA ALA A 47 15.62 3.76 -14.32
C ALA A 47 14.56 4.73 -14.90
N LYS A 48 13.54 4.22 -15.59
CA LYS A 48 12.45 5.05 -16.14
C LYS A 48 11.65 5.78 -15.06
N MET A 49 11.28 5.09 -13.97
CA MET A 49 10.52 5.72 -12.88
C MET A 49 11.31 6.80 -12.14
N SER A 50 12.64 6.74 -12.21
CA SER A 50 13.54 7.72 -11.59
C SER A 50 13.99 8.82 -12.57
N ASP A 51 13.65 8.71 -13.86
CA ASP A 51 14.07 9.66 -14.89
C ASP A 51 13.20 10.93 -14.83
N PRO A 52 13.79 12.12 -14.59
CA PRO A 52 13.05 13.38 -14.63
C PRO A 52 12.33 13.64 -15.97
N ASN A 53 12.84 13.10 -17.08
CA ASN A 53 12.24 13.24 -18.41
C ASN A 53 11.04 12.31 -18.64
N ASP A 54 10.91 11.24 -17.86
CA ASP A 54 9.72 10.39 -17.86
C ASP A 54 8.51 11.15 -17.28
N MET A 55 8.76 12.16 -16.43
CA MET A 55 7.73 12.96 -15.75
C MET A 55 6.71 12.08 -15.01
N GLY A 56 7.16 10.94 -14.48
CA GLY A 56 6.32 9.98 -13.76
C GLY A 56 5.34 9.20 -14.62
N ARG A 57 5.42 9.27 -15.96
CA ARG A 57 4.51 8.54 -16.88
C ARG A 57 4.57 7.03 -16.65
N THR A 58 5.76 6.47 -16.49
CA THR A 58 5.95 5.04 -16.22
C THR A 58 5.38 4.67 -14.85
N ALA A 59 5.56 5.50 -13.83
CA ALA A 59 4.99 5.28 -12.51
C ALA A 59 3.45 5.33 -12.54
N MET A 60 2.86 6.33 -13.22
CA MET A 60 1.41 6.45 -13.37
C MET A 60 0.78 5.27 -14.13
N ALA A 61 1.49 4.68 -15.09
CA ALA A 61 1.05 3.47 -15.78
C ALA A 61 1.20 2.21 -14.91
N PHE A 62 2.29 2.10 -14.14
CA PHE A 62 2.60 0.94 -13.31
C PHE A 62 1.69 0.81 -12.08
N MET A 63 1.50 1.90 -11.34
CA MET A 63 0.77 1.87 -10.05
C MET A 63 -0.62 1.23 -10.12
N PRO A 64 -1.51 1.55 -11.07
CA PRO A 64 -2.82 0.89 -11.15
C PRO A 64 -2.72 -0.59 -11.50
N LEU A 65 -1.76 -0.98 -12.35
CA LEU A 65 -1.52 -2.38 -12.71
C LEU A 65 -1.02 -3.19 -11.51
N TYR A 66 -0.07 -2.63 -10.76
CA TYR A 66 0.48 -3.24 -9.56
C TYR A 66 -0.58 -3.42 -8.48
N SER A 67 -1.37 -2.38 -8.20
CA SER A 67 -2.48 -2.45 -7.25
C SER A 67 -3.51 -3.52 -7.63
N ALA A 68 -3.85 -3.62 -8.92
CA ALA A 68 -4.75 -4.66 -9.42
C ALA A 68 -4.14 -6.08 -9.29
N ALA A 69 -2.84 -6.22 -9.55
CA ALA A 69 -2.12 -7.48 -9.40
C ALA A 69 -2.08 -7.95 -7.94
N GLN A 70 -1.77 -7.05 -7.00
CA GLN A 70 -1.83 -7.35 -5.58
C GLN A 70 -3.24 -7.78 -5.16
N ALA A 71 -4.28 -7.08 -5.62
CA ALA A 71 -5.67 -7.45 -5.33
C ALA A 71 -6.05 -8.84 -5.85
N ARG A 72 -5.57 -9.21 -7.04
CA ARG A 72 -5.72 -10.58 -7.59
C ARG A 72 -5.00 -11.61 -6.74
N ALA A 73 -3.75 -11.34 -6.34
CA ALA A 73 -2.95 -12.25 -5.52
C ALA A 73 -3.62 -12.56 -4.17
N ARG A 74 -4.32 -11.58 -3.59
CA ARG A 74 -5.11 -11.76 -2.35
C ARG A 74 -6.49 -12.40 -2.57
N GLY A 75 -6.87 -12.72 -3.81
CA GLY A 75 -8.19 -13.26 -4.12
C GLY A 75 -9.33 -12.29 -3.80
N GLY A 76 -9.08 -10.98 -3.93
CA GLY A 76 -10.06 -9.92 -3.61
C GLY A 76 -10.19 -9.60 -2.12
N LYS A 77 -9.41 -10.24 -1.24
CA LYS A 77 -9.40 -9.93 0.19
C LYS A 77 -8.75 -8.57 0.48
N GLU A 78 -9.21 -7.96 1.56
CA GLU A 78 -8.59 -6.77 2.15
C GLU A 78 -7.12 -7.04 2.52
N PRO A 79 -6.20 -6.09 2.26
CA PRO A 79 -4.77 -6.25 2.59
C PRO A 79 -4.51 -6.19 4.11
N CYS A 80 -5.44 -5.60 4.86
CA CYS A 80 -5.49 -5.61 6.32
C CYS A 80 -6.92 -5.34 6.76
N THR A 81 -7.27 -5.68 8.01
CA THR A 81 -8.61 -5.42 8.55
C THR A 81 -8.85 -3.92 8.70
N LEU A 82 -10.13 -3.52 8.68
CA LEU A 82 -10.51 -2.13 8.94
C LEU A 82 -10.06 -1.67 10.33
N GLU A 83 -10.12 -2.55 11.33
CA GLU A 83 -9.66 -2.28 12.70
C GLU A 83 -8.16 -2.00 12.74
N PHE A 84 -7.35 -2.82 12.06
CA PHE A 84 -5.90 -2.60 11.97
C PHE A 84 -5.59 -1.30 11.24
N TYR A 85 -6.22 -1.07 10.09
CA TYR A 85 -6.07 0.17 9.32
C TYR A 85 -6.40 1.40 10.18
N THR A 86 -7.52 1.37 10.88
CA THR A 86 -7.98 2.48 11.73
C THR A 86 -7.01 2.74 12.87
N LYS A 87 -6.56 1.69 13.58
CA LYS A 87 -5.59 1.81 14.67
C LYS A 87 -4.31 2.49 14.19
N VAL A 88 -3.68 1.97 13.14
CA VAL A 88 -2.43 2.52 12.62
C VAL A 88 -2.62 3.96 12.14
N HIS A 89 -3.73 4.26 11.45
CA HIS A 89 -4.03 5.60 10.97
C HIS A 89 -4.22 6.61 12.11
N ALA A 90 -4.93 6.21 13.18
CA ALA A 90 -5.11 7.03 14.38
C ALA A 90 -3.78 7.25 15.12
N GLU A 91 -2.95 6.22 15.26
CA GLU A 91 -1.63 6.34 15.87
C GLU A 91 -0.72 7.27 15.07
N MET A 92 -0.72 7.17 13.74
CA MET A 92 -0.03 8.13 12.87
C MET A 92 -0.56 9.55 13.00
N ALA A 93 -1.85 9.74 13.29
CA ALA A 93 -2.45 11.07 13.41
C ALA A 93 -2.21 11.71 14.79
N PHE A 94 -2.29 10.92 15.86
CA PHE A 94 -2.43 11.44 17.22
C PHE A 94 -1.29 11.03 18.17
N MET A 95 -0.55 9.95 17.90
CA MET A 95 0.50 9.49 18.81
C MET A 95 1.66 10.49 18.83
N LYS A 96 2.13 10.79 20.05
CA LYS A 96 3.26 11.68 20.30
C LYS A 96 4.44 10.91 20.89
N ASP A 97 5.64 11.37 20.57
CA ASP A 97 6.86 10.93 21.22
C ASP A 97 6.94 11.46 22.68
N PRO A 98 7.91 11.01 23.50
CA PRO A 98 8.08 11.51 24.87
C PRO A 98 8.35 13.01 24.98
N MET A 99 8.74 13.67 23.89
CA MET A 99 8.96 15.13 23.82
C MET A 99 7.69 15.89 23.39
N GLY A 100 6.60 15.18 23.10
CA GLY A 100 5.32 15.75 22.66
C GLY A 100 5.22 16.01 21.16
N ASN A 101 6.20 15.62 20.34
CA ASN A 101 6.14 15.77 18.89
C ASN A 101 5.35 14.63 18.26
N LYS A 102 4.83 14.84 17.04
CA LYS A 102 4.19 13.78 16.27
C LYS A 102 5.17 12.62 16.04
N MET A 103 4.75 11.40 16.36
CA MET A 103 5.58 10.22 16.18
C MET A 103 5.93 9.99 14.70
N ASN A 104 7.15 9.54 14.43
CA ASN A 104 7.58 9.18 13.07
C ASN A 104 6.73 8.00 12.56
N HIS A 105 6.18 8.12 11.34
CA HIS A 105 5.29 7.09 10.78
C HIS A 105 5.97 5.72 10.64
N HIS A 106 7.29 5.66 10.37
CA HIS A 106 7.99 4.38 10.25
C HIS A 106 8.10 3.67 11.61
N LEU A 107 8.20 4.42 12.71
CA LEU A 107 8.18 3.87 14.05
C LEU A 107 6.79 3.31 14.39
N VAL A 108 5.72 4.05 14.06
CA VAL A 108 4.33 3.58 14.25
C VAL A 108 4.10 2.27 13.47
N LEU A 109 4.54 2.20 12.22
CA LEU A 109 4.44 0.99 11.40
C LEU A 109 5.20 -0.18 12.02
N ALA A 110 6.46 0.04 12.42
CA ALA A 110 7.27 -1.00 13.05
C ALA A 110 6.65 -1.53 14.35
N GLN A 111 6.09 -0.64 15.19
CA GLN A 111 5.41 -1.02 16.44
C GLN A 111 4.13 -1.85 16.21
N ASN A 112 3.51 -1.71 15.06
CA ASN A 112 2.34 -2.50 14.66
C ASN A 112 2.71 -3.76 13.86
N GLY A 113 4.00 -4.10 13.76
CA GLY A 113 4.46 -5.29 13.04
C GLY A 113 4.24 -5.21 11.53
N THR A 114 4.21 -4.00 10.97
CA THR A 114 4.06 -3.76 9.52
C THR A 114 5.21 -2.90 8.99
N HIS A 115 5.27 -2.72 7.67
CA HIS A 115 6.28 -1.92 6.99
C HIS A 115 5.63 -0.99 5.96
N HIS A 116 6.41 -0.05 5.43
CA HIS A 116 5.89 1.02 4.58
C HIS A 116 5.14 0.51 3.35
N GLN A 117 5.67 -0.49 2.65
CA GLN A 117 5.02 -1.04 1.45
C GLN A 117 3.67 -1.71 1.76
N ALA A 118 3.58 -2.53 2.83
CA ALA A 118 2.32 -3.13 3.26
C ALA A 118 1.31 -2.06 3.71
N TRP A 119 1.80 -0.97 4.33
CA TRP A 119 0.95 0.16 4.70
C TRP A 119 0.38 0.91 3.49
N LEU A 120 1.19 1.19 2.47
CA LEU A 120 0.72 1.84 1.24
C LEU A 120 -0.39 1.03 0.55
N GLU A 121 -0.31 -0.30 0.64
CA GLU A 121 -1.34 -1.20 0.15
C GLU A 121 -2.65 -1.09 0.95
N CYS A 122 -2.55 -1.06 2.28
CA CYS A 122 -3.68 -0.77 3.17
C CYS A 122 -4.31 0.59 2.87
N GLU A 123 -3.51 1.65 2.73
CA GLU A 123 -4.01 2.99 2.40
C GLU A 123 -4.68 3.02 1.03
N GLY A 124 -4.05 2.42 0.02
CA GLY A 124 -4.61 2.36 -1.34
C GLY A 124 -5.93 1.59 -1.41
N TYR A 125 -6.12 0.59 -0.54
CA TYR A 125 -7.38 -0.16 -0.43
C TYR A 125 -8.44 0.62 0.36
N TRP A 126 -8.14 1.03 1.58
CA TRP A 126 -9.13 1.58 2.51
C TRP A 126 -9.48 3.04 2.25
N THR A 127 -8.52 3.89 1.89
CA THR A 127 -8.75 5.34 1.68
C THR A 127 -9.93 5.63 0.74
N PRO A 128 -10.02 5.04 -0.47
CA PRO A 128 -11.15 5.28 -1.36
C PRO A 128 -12.46 4.64 -0.86
N ILE A 129 -12.43 3.71 0.08
CA ILE A 129 -13.63 3.06 0.61
C ILE A 129 -14.23 3.88 1.76
N VAL A 130 -13.40 4.36 2.69
CA VAL A 130 -13.87 5.00 3.94
C VAL A 130 -13.66 6.51 4.00
N GLY A 131 -12.87 7.07 3.08
CA GLY A 131 -12.44 8.47 3.11
C GLY A 131 -13.58 9.48 2.90
N ALA A 132 -14.04 9.61 1.65
CA ALA A 132 -15.07 10.59 1.30
C ALA A 132 -15.94 10.12 0.11
N PRO A 133 -17.20 10.57 0.04
CA PRO A 133 -18.09 10.29 -1.10
C PRO A 133 -17.63 10.98 -2.40
N GLU A 134 -16.77 11.98 -2.30
CA GLU A 134 -16.19 12.70 -3.44
C GLU A 134 -14.67 12.82 -3.29
N ILE A 135 -13.95 12.71 -4.40
CA ILE A 135 -12.50 12.93 -4.48
C ILE A 135 -12.27 14.02 -5.53
N LEU A 136 -11.70 15.15 -5.13
CA LEU A 136 -11.43 16.30 -6.01
C LEU A 136 -12.69 16.78 -6.78
N GLY A 137 -13.85 16.77 -6.12
CA GLY A 137 -15.13 17.19 -6.70
C GLY A 137 -15.75 16.20 -7.68
N GLN A 138 -15.23 14.97 -7.76
CA GLN A 138 -15.80 13.87 -8.55
C GLN A 138 -16.38 12.80 -7.63
N PRO A 139 -17.51 12.16 -8.00
CA PRO A 139 -18.04 11.04 -7.23
C PRO A 139 -17.00 9.93 -7.05
N ASN A 140 -16.88 9.43 -5.82
CA ASN A 140 -16.00 8.32 -5.51
C ASN A 140 -16.79 7.01 -5.63
N PRO A 141 -16.62 6.22 -6.71
CA PRO A 141 -17.40 5.00 -6.94
C PRO A 141 -17.08 3.89 -5.94
N LYS A 142 -15.97 3.99 -5.20
CA LYS A 142 -15.56 3.00 -4.19
C LYS A 142 -16.06 3.32 -2.80
N PHE A 143 -16.60 4.52 -2.58
CA PHE A 143 -17.04 4.95 -1.26
C PHE A 143 -18.15 4.04 -0.72
N ASN A 144 -17.98 3.57 0.50
CA ASN A 144 -18.98 2.79 1.21
C ASN A 144 -19.40 3.52 2.48
N PRO A 145 -20.65 4.03 2.57
CA PRO A 145 -21.10 4.83 3.70
C PRO A 145 -21.14 4.06 5.03
N GLU A 146 -21.44 2.75 4.99
CA GLU A 146 -21.50 1.91 6.19
C GLU A 146 -20.10 1.69 6.77
N LEU A 147 -19.14 1.33 5.92
CA LEU A 147 -17.74 1.16 6.32
C LEU A 147 -17.10 2.49 6.73
N ALA A 148 -17.45 3.59 6.06
CA ALA A 148 -17.01 4.93 6.45
C ALA A 148 -17.55 5.34 7.83
N GLN A 149 -18.78 4.96 8.17
CA GLN A 149 -19.33 5.19 9.50
C GLN A 149 -18.64 4.32 10.55
N LYS A 150 -18.39 3.04 10.25
CA LYS A 150 -17.62 2.15 11.13
C LYS A 150 -16.20 2.69 11.38
N PHE A 151 -15.52 3.15 10.33
CA PHE A 151 -14.21 3.79 10.40
C PHE A 151 -14.22 5.02 11.32
N ARG A 152 -15.23 5.90 11.21
CA ARG A 152 -15.36 7.07 12.09
C ARG A 152 -15.50 6.69 13.57
N VAL A 153 -16.30 5.67 13.87
CA VAL A 153 -16.47 5.17 15.25
C VAL A 153 -15.15 4.62 15.79
N LEU A 154 -14.47 3.77 15.02
CA LEU A 154 -13.18 3.19 15.39
C LEU A 154 -12.11 4.28 15.56
N MET A 155 -12.05 5.28 14.66
CA MET A 155 -11.12 6.41 14.75
C MET A 155 -11.34 7.21 16.04
N GLN A 156 -12.60 7.41 16.43
CA GLN A 156 -12.91 8.08 17.69
C GLN A 156 -12.46 7.27 18.91
N GLN A 157 -12.71 5.95 18.91
CA GLN A 157 -12.28 5.05 19.98
C GLN A 157 -10.74 5.02 20.11
N GLU A 158 -10.02 4.94 19.00
CA GLU A 158 -8.56 4.95 18.99
C GLU A 158 -7.99 6.30 19.41
N SER A 159 -8.60 7.40 18.98
CA SER A 159 -8.22 8.74 19.44
C SER A 159 -8.44 8.91 20.95
N ASP A 160 -9.58 8.47 21.46
CA ASP A 160 -9.87 8.51 22.91
C ASP A 160 -8.85 7.65 23.68
N ARG A 161 -8.53 6.44 23.19
CA ARG A 161 -7.50 5.57 23.77
C ARG A 161 -6.13 6.25 23.82
N ILE A 162 -5.68 6.84 22.71
CA ILE A 162 -4.37 7.51 22.61
C ILE A 162 -4.29 8.71 23.55
N ASN A 163 -5.39 9.46 23.68
CA ASN A 163 -5.46 10.65 24.52
C ASN A 163 -5.85 10.35 25.98
N GLY A 164 -6.09 9.09 26.36
CA GLY A 164 -6.50 8.70 27.71
C GLY A 164 -7.90 9.18 28.10
N ILE A 165 -8.79 9.41 27.15
CA ILE A 165 -10.17 9.85 27.37
C ILE A 165 -11.05 8.62 27.61
N SER A 166 -11.82 8.61 28.71
CA SER A 166 -12.89 7.63 28.95
C SER A 166 -14.25 8.30 28.77
N ARG A 167 -15.13 7.70 27.94
CA ARG A 167 -16.49 8.16 27.67
C ARG A 167 -17.52 7.20 28.22
#